data_AF-A0A8J4QVC0-F1
#
_entry.id   AF-A0A8J4QVC0-F1
#
_cell.length_a   1.000
_cell.length_b   1.000
_cell.length_c   1.000
_cell.angle_alpha   90.00
_cell.angle_beta   90.00
_cell.angle_gamma   90.00
#
_symmetry.space_group_name_H-M   'P 1'
#
loop_
_entity.id
_entity.type
_entity.pdbx_description
1 polymer ?
#
loop_
_entity_poly.entity_id
_entity_poly.type
_entity_poly.pdbx_seq_one_letter_code
_entity_poly.pdbx_strand_id
1 'polypeptide(L)'
;MESQVAIIGAGISGLLACKYTLSKGFHPIVFEAKSSIGGAWTKAVETTKLQTPKPAYQFSDFPWPSTVEEDFPNPHQVFDYIQSYANHFDLLRHIKFNTKVLSIEYEGPSEEEMQSWSMWGGIGDPFGSKGKWKVIVEDAQNFSTEVHLVDFVILCVGRFSDIPNIPEFPPNQGPEVFHGKVMHSMDYAAMDDKSAADFVKGKQITVVGFQKSALDIAMECSLANGTEHPCTVLYRKEHWNVPDYLPWGVPLTYLYLNRFSELLVHKPGEGFLLSLLATLLSPVRWAFSKFVESHIKNKLRLAKFGMVPKHSFHTEINSCLISTVPEKFYDKVEEGSINLKKSKSFGFCKEGVLVNGEAQPLKTDLVILATGFQGDKKLRDIFVSPTFKDYIAGSLDATVPLYRVIAGPVRGGIPPRTTPRTFAVQADLWA
;
A
#
# COMPACT_ATOMS: atom_id res chain seq x y z
N MET A 1 23.87 -11.17 26.78
CA MET A 1 24.18 -10.47 25.51
C MET A 1 22.88 -9.85 25.05
N GLU A 2 22.86 -8.53 24.91
CA GLU A 2 21.71 -7.79 24.44
C GLU A 2 21.55 -8.02 22.92
N SER A 3 20.43 -8.58 22.48
CA SER A 3 20.26 -8.95 21.06
C SER A 3 19.99 -7.71 20.20
N GLN A 4 20.73 -7.59 19.10
CA GLN A 4 20.60 -6.49 18.14
C GLN A 4 19.53 -6.79 17.10
N VAL A 5 18.72 -5.78 16.77
CA VAL A 5 17.63 -5.90 15.80
C VAL A 5 17.79 -4.82 14.73
N ALA A 6 17.97 -5.21 13.46
CA ALA A 6 17.87 -4.26 12.36
C ALA A 6 16.40 -4.05 11.99
N ILE A 7 15.98 -2.79 11.87
CA ILE A 7 14.65 -2.41 11.37
C ILE A 7 14.85 -1.62 10.08
N ILE A 8 14.17 -2.00 9.01
CA ILE A 8 14.41 -1.41 7.69
C ILE A 8 13.24 -0.53 7.29
N GLY A 9 13.44 0.79 7.31
CA GLY A 9 12.46 1.83 7.05
C GLY A 9 11.94 2.48 8.34
N ALA A 10 11.81 3.81 8.32
CA ALA A 10 11.29 4.66 9.39
C ALA A 10 9.91 5.27 9.05
N GLY A 11 9.11 4.53 8.26
CA GLY A 11 7.67 4.77 8.15
C GLY A 11 6.93 4.35 9.44
N ILE A 12 5.60 4.40 9.42
CA ILE A 12 4.76 4.07 10.58
C ILE A 12 5.10 2.69 11.18
N SER A 13 5.24 1.67 10.33
CA SER A 13 5.61 0.31 10.75
C SER A 13 6.95 0.26 11.47
N GLY A 14 7.95 1.01 10.97
CA GLY A 14 9.29 1.05 11.53
C GLY A 14 9.34 1.73 12.90
N LEU A 15 8.59 2.83 13.06
CA LEU A 15 8.45 3.52 14.33
C LEU A 15 7.78 2.63 15.39
N LEU A 16 6.70 1.93 15.01
CA LEU A 16 6.04 0.96 15.89
C LEU A 16 6.99 -0.19 16.25
N ALA A 17 7.68 -0.77 15.25
CA ALA A 17 8.64 -1.84 15.46
C ALA A 17 9.78 -1.40 16.39
N CYS A 18 10.30 -0.18 16.24
CA CYS A 18 11.34 0.37 17.10
C CYS A 18 10.88 0.44 18.56
N LYS A 19 9.74 1.10 18.80
CA LYS A 19 9.17 1.24 20.15
C LYS A 19 8.91 -0.11 20.82
N TYR A 20 8.27 -1.04 20.13
CA TYR A 20 7.94 -2.32 20.72
C TYR A 20 9.18 -3.19 20.95
N THR A 21 10.17 -3.13 20.05
CA THR A 21 11.48 -3.78 20.24
C THR A 21 12.17 -3.25 21.51
N LEU A 22 12.20 -1.92 21.70
CA LEU A 22 12.73 -1.29 22.92
C LEU A 22 11.97 -1.76 24.18
N SER A 23 10.63 -1.80 24.13
CA SER A 23 9.80 -2.24 25.27
C SER A 23 10.06 -3.69 25.71
N LYS A 24 10.68 -4.50 24.86
CA LYS A 24 11.05 -5.90 25.13
C LYS A 24 12.52 -6.05 25.56
N GLY A 25 13.25 -4.95 25.72
CA GLY A 25 14.66 -4.96 26.13
C GLY A 25 15.65 -5.31 25.02
N PHE A 26 15.20 -5.26 23.75
CA PHE A 26 16.09 -5.41 22.60
C PHE A 26 16.67 -4.07 22.16
N HIS A 27 17.72 -4.13 21.34
CA HIS A 27 18.46 -2.95 20.89
C HIS A 27 18.28 -2.76 19.38
N PRO A 28 17.32 -1.92 18.95
CA PRO A 28 17.06 -1.70 17.54
C PRO A 28 18.04 -0.69 16.93
N ILE A 29 18.41 -0.94 15.68
CA ILE A 29 18.99 0.03 14.76
C ILE A 29 18.02 0.15 13.59
N VAL A 30 17.44 1.34 13.40
CA VAL A 30 16.53 1.62 12.29
C VAL A 30 17.32 2.24 11.14
N PHE A 31 17.27 1.64 9.96
CA PHE A 31 17.88 2.17 8.74
C PHE A 31 16.81 2.82 7.87
N GLU A 32 16.93 4.11 7.58
CA GLU A 32 16.01 4.86 6.72
C GLU A 32 16.79 5.44 5.53
N ALA A 33 16.33 5.11 4.32
CA ALA A 33 16.99 5.52 3.08
C ALA A 33 16.87 7.03 2.83
N LYS A 34 15.85 7.69 3.37
CA LYS A 34 15.60 9.13 3.23
C LYS A 34 16.14 9.92 4.43
N SER A 35 16.05 11.24 4.32
CA SER A 35 16.45 12.19 5.39
C SER A 35 15.36 12.43 6.45
N SER A 36 14.20 11.78 6.35
CA SER A 36 13.05 12.00 7.23
C SER A 36 12.25 10.72 7.46
N ILE A 37 11.48 10.69 8.54
CA ILE A 37 10.53 9.62 8.89
C ILE A 37 9.24 9.73 8.05
N GLY A 38 8.23 8.92 8.37
CA GLY A 38 6.86 9.10 7.86
C GLY A 38 6.53 8.28 6.61
N GLY A 39 7.56 7.85 5.86
CA GLY A 39 7.40 6.92 4.75
C GLY A 39 6.52 7.48 3.63
N ALA A 40 5.39 6.83 3.34
CA ALA A 40 4.48 7.22 2.27
C ALA A 40 3.90 8.65 2.45
N TRP A 41 3.77 9.12 3.69
CA TRP A 41 3.23 10.46 3.99
C TRP A 41 4.19 11.61 3.70
N THR A 42 5.44 11.32 3.33
CA THR A 42 6.41 12.35 2.91
C THR A 42 6.21 12.84 1.48
N LYS A 43 5.49 12.06 0.66
CA LYS A 43 5.29 12.30 -0.77
C LYS A 43 3.87 11.91 -1.12
N ALA A 44 2.97 12.88 -1.14
CA ALA A 44 1.56 12.70 -1.44
C ALA A 44 1.11 13.79 -2.40
N VAL A 45 0.03 13.52 -3.12
CA VAL A 45 -0.64 14.50 -3.97
C VAL A 45 -1.33 15.52 -3.06
N GLU A 46 -1.38 16.80 -3.45
CA GLU A 46 -1.96 17.87 -2.60
C GLU A 46 -3.40 17.54 -2.17
N THR A 47 -4.17 16.93 -3.08
CA THR A 47 -5.57 16.56 -2.85
C THR A 47 -5.74 15.27 -2.02
N THR A 48 -4.64 14.58 -1.69
CA THR A 48 -4.70 13.38 -0.85
C THR A 48 -5.23 13.71 0.54
N LYS A 49 -6.04 12.80 1.08
CA LYS A 49 -6.51 12.79 2.46
C LYS A 49 -6.48 11.37 2.96
N LEU A 50 -6.42 11.20 4.28
CA LEU A 50 -6.52 9.90 4.91
C LEU A 50 -7.77 9.15 4.43
N GLN A 51 -7.62 7.88 4.05
CA GLN A 51 -8.75 7.07 3.56
C GLN A 51 -9.58 6.44 4.68
N THR A 52 -9.09 6.47 5.91
CA THR A 52 -9.78 5.95 7.09
C THR A 52 -10.04 7.09 8.07
N PRO A 53 -11.13 7.05 8.84
CA PRO A 53 -11.36 8.05 9.87
C PRO A 53 -10.22 8.06 10.88
N LYS A 54 -9.79 9.26 11.33
CA LYS A 54 -8.67 9.42 12.26
C LYS A 54 -8.72 8.50 13.50
N PRO A 55 -9.88 8.20 14.15
CA PRO A 55 -9.89 7.31 15.31
C PRO A 55 -9.54 5.86 14.96
N ALA A 56 -9.80 5.43 13.72
CA ALA A 56 -9.43 4.10 13.23
C ALA A 56 -7.97 4.01 12.77
N TYR A 57 -7.34 5.16 12.48
CA TYR A 57 -5.92 5.24 12.10
C TYR A 57 -4.98 5.55 13.29
N GLN A 58 -5.55 5.91 14.44
CA GLN A 58 -4.82 6.31 15.62
C GLN A 58 -3.97 5.17 16.20
N PHE A 59 -2.84 5.51 16.80
CA PHE A 59 -2.08 4.57 17.62
C PHE A 59 -2.84 4.30 18.91
N SER A 60 -2.86 3.05 19.35
CA SER A 60 -3.65 2.63 20.52
C SER A 60 -3.29 3.37 21.81
N ASP A 61 -2.06 3.89 21.91
CA ASP A 61 -1.52 4.57 23.08
C ASP A 61 -1.03 6.00 22.79
N PHE A 62 -1.46 6.59 21.68
CA PHE A 62 -1.15 7.97 21.36
C PHE A 62 -2.30 8.61 20.58
N PRO A 63 -3.15 9.43 21.23
CA PRO A 63 -4.30 10.03 20.57
C PRO A 63 -3.92 11.14 19.59
N TRP A 64 -4.80 11.37 18.61
CA TRP A 64 -4.69 12.57 17.78
C TRP A 64 -4.81 13.84 18.64
N PRO A 65 -4.05 14.90 18.34
CA PRO A 65 -4.21 16.17 19.03
C PRO A 65 -5.61 16.75 18.76
N SER A 66 -6.20 17.39 19.76
CA SER A 66 -7.55 17.96 19.66
C SER A 66 -7.67 19.08 18.61
N THR A 67 -6.54 19.63 18.16
CA THR A 67 -6.46 20.65 17.10
C THR A 67 -6.75 20.11 15.71
N VAL A 68 -6.67 18.80 15.50
CA VAL A 68 -7.06 18.16 14.24
C VAL A 68 -8.55 17.84 14.35
N GLU A 69 -9.40 18.72 13.82
CA GLU A 69 -10.86 18.59 13.92
C GLU A 69 -11.43 17.69 12.82
N GLU A 70 -10.77 17.63 11.65
CA GLU A 70 -11.23 16.85 10.51
C GLU A 70 -11.22 15.35 10.79
N ASP A 71 -12.18 14.61 10.21
CA ASP A 71 -12.22 13.15 10.32
C ASP A 71 -11.19 12.47 9.41
N PHE A 72 -10.79 13.11 8.32
CA PHE A 72 -9.85 12.62 7.31
C PHE A 72 -8.73 13.64 7.10
N PRO A 73 -7.71 13.63 7.97
CA PRO A 73 -6.63 14.62 7.93
C PRO A 73 -5.86 14.59 6.61
N ASN A 74 -5.27 15.73 6.25
CA ASN A 74 -4.39 15.86 5.08
C ASN A 74 -2.98 15.27 5.37
N PRO A 75 -2.11 15.12 4.36
CA PRO A 75 -0.80 14.49 4.53
C PRO A 75 0.10 15.21 5.54
N HIS A 76 0.01 16.54 5.62
CA HIS A 76 0.81 17.33 6.58
C HIS A 76 0.38 17.04 8.02
N GLN A 77 -0.93 17.04 8.29
CA GLN A 77 -1.47 16.69 9.61
C GLN A 77 -1.10 15.25 10.01
N VAL A 78 -1.13 14.30 9.07
CA VAL A 78 -0.71 12.92 9.32
C VAL A 78 0.79 12.84 9.62
N PHE A 79 1.63 13.55 8.85
CA PHE A 79 3.06 13.63 9.09
C PHE A 79 3.39 14.22 10.45
N ASP A 80 2.75 15.34 10.83
CA ASP A 80 2.94 15.99 12.13
C ASP A 80 2.56 15.07 13.30
N TYR A 81 1.49 14.30 13.15
CA TYR A 81 1.09 13.28 14.12
C TYR A 81 2.13 12.16 14.26
N ILE A 82 2.66 11.65 13.14
CA ILE A 82 3.73 10.63 13.14
C ILE A 82 5.01 11.19 13.78
N GLN A 83 5.36 12.44 13.47
CA GLN A 83 6.52 13.13 14.04
C GLN A 83 6.37 13.35 15.54
N SER A 84 5.17 13.73 15.99
CA SER A 84 4.85 13.88 17.42
C SER A 84 4.96 12.54 18.15
N TYR A 85 4.50 11.45 17.56
CA TYR A 85 4.66 10.10 18.11
C TYR A 85 6.13 9.70 18.24
N ALA A 86 6.93 9.92 17.19
CA ALA A 86 8.35 9.58 17.19
C ALA A 86 9.14 10.35 18.27
N ASN A 87 8.82 11.63 18.46
CA ASN A 87 9.41 12.47 19.50
C ASN A 87 8.96 12.05 20.90
N HIS A 88 7.67 11.78 21.09
CA HIS A 88 7.10 11.39 22.38
C HIS A 88 7.74 10.11 22.94
N PHE A 89 7.98 9.12 22.07
CA PHE A 89 8.56 7.83 22.47
C PHE A 89 10.08 7.73 22.32
N ASP A 90 10.76 8.84 22.02
CA ASP A 90 12.22 8.83 22.07
C ASP A 90 12.88 8.11 20.87
N LEU A 91 12.18 7.99 19.73
CA LEU A 91 12.53 6.99 18.71
C LEU A 91 13.60 7.48 17.72
N LEU A 92 13.70 8.79 17.50
CA LEU A 92 14.56 9.36 16.45
C LEU A 92 16.04 9.02 16.62
N ARG A 93 16.53 8.93 17.86
CA ARG A 93 17.92 8.57 18.17
C ARG A 93 18.31 7.15 17.77
N HIS A 94 17.33 6.28 17.49
CA HIS A 94 17.56 4.92 17.02
C HIS A 94 17.59 4.82 15.49
N ILE A 95 17.43 5.94 14.78
CA ILE A 95 17.30 6.00 13.32
C ILE A 95 18.59 6.53 12.70
N LYS A 96 19.17 5.73 11.80
CA LYS A 96 20.18 6.15 10.84
C LYS A 96 19.49 6.59 9.55
N PHE A 97 19.33 7.89 9.37
CA PHE A 97 18.81 8.50 8.15
C PHE A 97 19.83 8.46 7.01
N ASN A 98 19.36 8.67 5.78
CA ASN A 98 20.17 8.61 4.56
C ASN A 98 20.99 7.32 4.45
N THR A 99 20.51 6.23 5.06
CA THR A 99 21.20 4.95 5.14
C THR A 99 20.32 3.89 4.51
N LYS A 100 20.60 3.57 3.24
CA LYS A 100 19.83 2.61 2.45
C LYS A 100 20.34 1.21 2.68
N VAL A 101 19.47 0.27 3.05
CA VAL A 101 19.82 -1.15 3.03
C VAL A 101 19.88 -1.63 1.58
N LEU A 102 21.05 -2.11 1.16
CA LEU A 102 21.27 -2.65 -0.18
C LEU A 102 20.90 -4.12 -0.25
N SER A 103 21.32 -4.90 0.75
CA SER A 103 21.05 -6.33 0.78
C SER A 103 21.14 -6.94 2.17
N ILE A 104 20.52 -8.11 2.32
CA ILE A 104 20.45 -8.89 3.54
C ILE A 104 20.87 -10.32 3.24
N GLU A 105 21.81 -10.82 4.03
CA GLU A 105 22.36 -12.17 3.94
C GLU A 105 22.32 -12.83 5.32
N TYR A 106 22.05 -14.13 5.37
CA TYR A 106 22.13 -14.90 6.62
C TYR A 106 23.50 -15.57 6.71
N GLU A 107 24.28 -15.19 7.71
CA GLU A 107 25.55 -15.83 8.04
C GLU A 107 25.29 -16.86 9.15
N GLY A 108 25.17 -18.13 8.77
CA GLY A 108 24.85 -19.23 9.68
C GLY A 108 24.97 -20.60 9.02
N PRO A 109 24.27 -21.62 9.55
CA PRO A 109 24.18 -22.98 8.98
C PRO A 109 23.89 -22.97 7.47
N SER A 110 24.38 -23.97 6.73
CA SER A 110 24.09 -24.06 5.30
C SER A 110 22.60 -24.29 5.05
N GLU A 111 22.13 -23.99 3.83
CA GLU A 111 20.73 -24.21 3.48
C GLU A 111 20.35 -25.69 3.60
N GLU A 112 21.27 -26.62 3.24
CA GLU A 112 21.08 -28.05 3.40
C GLU A 112 20.98 -28.45 4.88
N GLU A 113 21.80 -27.86 5.76
CA GLU A 113 21.72 -28.08 7.19
C GLU A 113 20.37 -27.60 7.74
N MET A 114 19.94 -26.39 7.38
CA MET A 114 18.65 -25.85 7.82
C MET A 114 17.47 -26.70 7.34
N GLN A 115 17.54 -27.24 6.13
CA GLN A 115 16.52 -28.14 5.58
C GLN A 115 16.47 -29.49 6.32
N SER A 116 17.58 -29.94 6.90
CA SER A 116 17.64 -31.18 7.68
C SER A 116 17.04 -31.06 9.09
N TRP A 117 16.74 -29.83 9.55
CA TRP A 117 16.24 -29.60 10.90
C TRP A 117 14.83 -30.15 11.10
N SER A 118 14.68 -31.07 12.03
CA SER A 118 13.39 -31.58 12.50
C SER A 118 12.70 -30.66 13.53
N MET A 119 13.50 -29.77 14.15
CA MET A 119 13.14 -28.88 15.25
C MET A 119 13.77 -27.50 15.03
N TRP A 120 13.18 -26.45 15.61
CA TRP A 120 13.65 -25.06 15.47
C TRP A 120 15.15 -24.89 15.76
N GLY A 121 15.84 -24.16 14.90
CA GLY A 121 17.27 -23.85 15.07
C GLY A 121 18.17 -25.08 15.14
N GLY A 122 17.69 -26.26 14.73
CA GLY A 122 18.37 -27.55 14.84
C GLY A 122 18.42 -28.14 16.26
N ILE A 123 17.93 -27.42 17.28
CA ILE A 123 18.07 -27.78 18.70
C ILE A 123 16.76 -27.72 19.50
N GLY A 124 15.66 -27.30 18.88
CA GLY A 124 14.35 -27.17 19.54
C GLY A 124 14.08 -25.81 20.15
N ASP A 125 15.09 -24.94 20.23
CA ASP A 125 14.92 -23.56 20.66
C ASP A 125 14.51 -22.67 19.49
N PRO A 126 13.54 -21.74 19.70
CA PRO A 126 13.11 -20.81 18.64
C PRO A 126 14.26 -19.92 18.13
N PHE A 127 15.33 -19.77 18.93
CA PHE A 127 16.46 -18.89 18.63
C PHE A 127 17.81 -19.59 18.91
N GLY A 128 18.29 -20.43 17.99
CA GLY A 128 19.63 -21.03 18.09
C GLY A 128 20.75 -19.99 17.97
N SER A 129 21.86 -20.14 18.70
CA SER A 129 22.98 -19.17 18.76
C SER A 129 23.87 -19.14 17.51
N LYS A 130 23.58 -19.95 16.49
CA LYS A 130 24.51 -20.30 15.41
C LYS A 130 24.43 -19.41 14.16
N GLY A 131 23.69 -18.31 14.14
CA GLY A 131 23.64 -17.45 12.96
C GLY A 131 23.22 -16.01 13.23
N LYS A 132 23.66 -15.12 12.35
CA LYS A 132 23.37 -13.69 12.36
C LYS A 132 22.93 -13.24 10.97
N TRP A 133 22.20 -12.14 10.93
CA TRP A 133 21.90 -11.43 9.70
C TRP A 133 22.98 -10.40 9.43
N LYS A 134 23.56 -10.48 8.25
CA LYS A 134 24.43 -9.47 7.67
C LYS A 134 23.57 -8.51 6.86
N VAL A 135 23.48 -7.28 7.34
CA VAL A 135 22.77 -6.18 6.69
C VAL A 135 23.80 -5.26 6.08
N ILE A 136 23.80 -5.16 4.75
CA ILE A 136 24.70 -4.31 3.98
C ILE A 136 23.97 -3.00 3.71
N VAL A 137 24.55 -1.89 4.15
CA VAL A 137 23.95 -0.55 4.04
C VAL A 137 24.88 0.40 3.31
N GLU A 138 24.29 1.36 2.62
CA GLU A 138 24.97 2.44 1.93
C GLU A 138 24.51 3.78 2.50
N ASP A 139 25.47 4.63 2.86
CA ASP A 139 25.20 6.03 3.21
C ASP A 139 25.02 6.84 1.92
N ALA A 140 23.85 7.43 1.74
CA ALA A 140 23.47 8.17 0.54
C ALA A 140 24.19 9.52 0.38
N GLN A 141 24.91 10.00 1.41
CA GLN A 141 25.64 11.26 1.36
C GLN A 141 27.09 11.06 0.91
N ASN A 142 27.75 9.99 1.37
CA ASN A 142 29.16 9.72 1.07
C ASN A 142 29.40 8.44 0.24
N PHE A 143 28.34 7.68 -0.07
CA PHE A 143 28.37 6.43 -0.85
C PHE A 143 29.28 5.35 -0.24
N SER A 144 29.57 5.43 1.05
CA SER A 144 30.29 4.38 1.76
C SER A 144 29.34 3.23 2.10
N THR A 145 29.89 2.02 2.07
CA THR A 145 29.17 0.80 2.42
C THR A 145 29.60 0.31 3.80
N GLU A 146 28.64 0.06 4.68
CA GLU A 146 28.85 -0.53 6.00
C GLU A 146 28.16 -1.89 6.10
N VAL A 147 28.68 -2.74 6.97
CA VAL A 147 28.12 -4.08 7.25
C VAL A 147 27.74 -4.16 8.72
N HIS A 148 26.48 -4.54 8.98
CA HIS A 148 25.96 -4.74 10.32
C HIS A 148 25.57 -6.21 10.54
N LEU A 149 26.14 -6.83 11.58
CA LEU A 149 25.76 -8.17 12.02
C LEU A 149 24.75 -8.08 13.17
N VAL A 150 23.52 -8.51 12.92
CA VAL A 150 22.40 -8.43 13.88
C VAL A 150 21.76 -9.79 14.12
N ASP A 151 21.06 -9.94 15.24
CA ASP A 151 20.40 -11.19 15.60
C ASP A 151 19.05 -11.36 14.90
N PHE A 152 18.39 -10.25 14.59
CA PHE A 152 17.05 -10.21 14.00
C PHE A 152 16.95 -9.09 12.97
N VAL A 153 16.09 -9.30 11.97
CA VAL A 153 15.69 -8.28 11.01
C VAL A 153 14.17 -8.12 11.03
N ILE A 154 13.71 -6.88 11.07
CA ILE A 154 12.33 -6.47 10.89
C ILE A 154 12.21 -5.62 9.61
N LEU A 155 11.52 -6.14 8.59
CA LEU A 155 11.30 -5.40 7.35
C LEU A 155 10.11 -4.46 7.50
N CYS A 156 10.33 -3.16 7.36
CA CYS A 156 9.32 -2.10 7.39
C CYS A 156 9.37 -1.21 6.13
N VAL A 157 9.70 -1.82 4.98
CA VAL A 157 10.04 -1.14 3.72
C VAL A 157 8.83 -0.57 2.96
N GLY A 158 7.61 -0.94 3.35
CA GLY A 158 6.36 -0.55 2.66
C GLY A 158 6.18 -1.21 1.29
N ARG A 159 4.92 -1.33 0.84
CA ARG A 159 4.57 -1.96 -0.46
C ARG A 159 4.24 -0.97 -1.58
N PHE A 160 3.93 0.27 -1.24
CA PHE A 160 3.44 1.28 -2.18
C PHE A 160 4.50 2.33 -2.52
N SER A 161 5.75 1.90 -2.76
CA SER A 161 6.88 2.79 -3.04
C SER A 161 8.00 2.11 -3.84
N ASP A 162 8.87 2.93 -4.42
CA ASP A 162 10.13 2.63 -5.10
C ASP A 162 10.04 1.84 -6.42
N ILE A 163 9.30 0.73 -6.47
CA ILE A 163 9.18 -0.09 -7.69
C ILE A 163 7.79 0.11 -8.30
N PRO A 164 7.63 1.00 -9.29
CA PRO A 164 6.35 1.23 -9.93
C PRO A 164 5.90 0.00 -10.72
N ASN A 165 4.59 -0.24 -10.76
CA ASN A 165 4.00 -1.26 -11.61
C ASN A 165 3.71 -0.66 -12.99
N ILE A 166 4.67 -0.73 -13.91
CA ILE A 166 4.53 -0.21 -15.27
C ILE A 166 3.99 -1.32 -16.19
N PRO A 167 2.89 -1.11 -16.92
CA PRO A 167 2.40 -2.10 -17.87
C PRO A 167 3.41 -2.37 -18.99
N GLU A 168 3.49 -3.61 -19.42
CA GLU A 168 4.26 -3.98 -20.62
C GLU A 168 3.42 -3.76 -21.88
N PHE A 169 4.07 -3.33 -22.95
CA PHE A 169 3.44 -3.05 -24.23
C PHE A 169 4.10 -3.86 -25.35
N PRO A 170 3.33 -4.31 -26.36
CA PRO A 170 3.90 -4.86 -27.57
C PRO A 170 4.83 -3.85 -28.28
N PRO A 171 5.77 -4.32 -29.11
CA PRO A 171 6.65 -3.44 -29.86
C PRO A 171 5.87 -2.42 -30.70
N ASN A 172 6.30 -1.15 -30.65
CA ASN A 172 5.68 -0.01 -31.33
C ASN A 172 4.26 0.33 -30.83
N GLN A 173 3.91 -0.08 -29.62
CA GLN A 173 2.63 0.24 -28.97
C GLN A 173 2.82 0.78 -27.55
N GLY A 174 4.05 0.96 -27.09
CA GLY A 174 4.36 1.49 -25.77
C GLY A 174 4.73 2.98 -25.76
N PRO A 175 5.14 3.49 -24.59
CA PRO A 175 5.56 4.89 -24.44
C PRO A 175 6.62 5.37 -25.44
N GLU A 176 7.42 4.46 -26.02
CA GLU A 176 8.48 4.77 -26.97
C GLU A 176 8.00 5.43 -28.27
N VAL A 177 6.74 5.22 -28.68
CA VAL A 177 6.17 5.84 -29.89
C VAL A 177 5.41 7.14 -29.61
N PHE A 178 5.22 7.49 -28.34
CA PHE A 178 4.44 8.65 -27.92
C PHE A 178 5.30 9.91 -27.92
N HIS A 179 4.81 10.99 -28.52
CA HIS A 179 5.54 12.27 -28.52
C HIS A 179 5.35 13.07 -27.22
N GLY A 180 4.31 12.78 -26.45
CA GLY A 180 4.09 13.39 -25.14
C GLY A 180 4.92 12.73 -24.04
N LYS A 181 4.63 13.08 -22.79
CA LYS A 181 5.36 12.55 -21.62
C LYS A 181 4.57 11.43 -20.95
N VAL A 182 5.25 10.37 -20.54
CA VAL A 182 4.69 9.32 -19.68
C VAL A 182 5.42 9.36 -18.34
N MET A 183 4.67 9.28 -17.24
CA MET A 183 5.25 9.16 -15.90
C MET A 183 4.40 8.26 -15.00
N HIS A 184 4.99 7.73 -13.93
CA HIS A 184 4.23 7.04 -12.91
C HIS A 184 3.68 8.02 -11.87
N SER A 185 2.57 7.68 -11.24
CA SER A 185 1.97 8.44 -10.12
C SER A 185 2.95 8.72 -8.97
N MET A 186 3.93 7.82 -8.75
CA MET A 186 5.00 7.99 -7.77
C MET A 186 5.87 9.22 -8.04
N ASP A 187 6.24 9.46 -9.30
CA ASP A 187 7.08 10.59 -9.67
C ASP A 187 6.28 11.89 -9.62
N TYR A 188 4.97 11.81 -9.86
CA TYR A 188 4.05 12.94 -9.75
C TYR A 188 3.93 13.38 -8.29
N ALA A 189 3.62 12.44 -7.38
CA ALA A 189 3.52 12.68 -5.94
C ALA A 189 4.86 13.07 -5.27
N ALA A 190 5.99 12.96 -6.00
CA ALA A 190 7.29 13.39 -5.51
C ALA A 190 7.60 14.86 -5.80
N MET A 191 6.80 15.54 -6.62
CA MET A 191 6.89 16.97 -6.87
C MET A 191 6.30 17.74 -5.69
N ASP A 192 6.77 18.97 -5.47
CA ASP A 192 6.03 19.92 -4.64
C ASP A 192 4.75 20.38 -5.33
N ASP A 193 3.76 20.82 -4.56
CA ASP A 193 2.41 21.17 -5.03
C ASP A 193 2.42 22.16 -6.20
N LYS A 194 3.31 23.17 -6.14
CA LYS A 194 3.43 24.17 -7.19
C LYS A 194 3.98 23.57 -8.47
N SER A 195 5.08 22.80 -8.37
CA SER A 195 5.67 22.12 -9.52
C SER A 195 4.68 21.13 -10.16
N ALA A 196 3.90 20.40 -9.35
CA ALA A 196 2.87 19.48 -9.83
C ALA A 196 1.77 20.23 -10.60
N ALA A 197 1.23 21.31 -10.02
CA ALA A 197 0.21 22.16 -10.65
C ALA A 197 0.70 22.76 -11.99
N ASP A 198 1.91 23.33 -12.01
CA ASP A 198 2.52 23.87 -13.24
C ASP A 198 2.79 22.77 -14.27
N PHE A 199 3.10 21.55 -13.82
CA PHE A 199 3.37 20.42 -14.69
C PHE A 199 2.12 19.91 -15.44
N VAL A 200 0.92 20.02 -14.85
CA VAL A 200 -0.35 19.58 -15.48
C VAL A 200 -1.10 20.69 -16.22
N LYS A 201 -0.81 21.94 -15.91
CA LYS A 201 -1.55 23.10 -16.42
C LYS A 201 -1.53 23.17 -17.95
N GLY A 202 -2.71 23.36 -18.55
CA GLY A 202 -2.91 23.56 -19.99
C GLY A 202 -2.68 22.31 -20.84
N LYS A 203 -2.64 21.11 -20.23
CA LYS A 203 -2.36 19.85 -20.93
C LYS A 203 -3.58 18.95 -20.97
N GLN A 204 -3.73 18.19 -22.05
CA GLN A 204 -4.65 17.05 -22.12
C GLN A 204 -4.00 15.84 -21.45
N ILE A 205 -4.60 15.37 -20.37
CA ILE A 205 -3.97 14.37 -19.49
C ILE A 205 -4.79 13.09 -19.50
N THR A 206 -4.11 11.95 -19.65
CA THR A 206 -4.71 10.63 -19.42
C THR A 206 -4.11 10.00 -18.17
N VAL A 207 -4.94 9.78 -17.16
CA VAL A 207 -4.59 9.04 -15.94
C VAL A 207 -5.04 7.59 -16.10
N VAL A 208 -4.13 6.63 -15.94
CA VAL A 208 -4.42 5.20 -16.07
C VAL A 208 -4.54 4.58 -14.69
N GLY A 209 -5.75 4.17 -14.32
CA GLY A 209 -6.08 3.61 -12.99
C GLY A 209 -7.43 4.11 -12.48
N PHE A 210 -7.98 3.49 -11.43
CA PHE A 210 -9.26 3.89 -10.83
C PHE A 210 -9.36 3.62 -9.33
N GLN A 211 -8.22 3.77 -8.65
CA GLN A 211 -8.12 3.74 -7.20
C GLN A 211 -7.55 5.07 -6.69
N LYS A 212 -7.24 5.17 -5.39
CA LYS A 212 -6.94 6.42 -4.70
C LYS A 212 -6.02 7.38 -5.48
N SER A 213 -4.81 6.95 -5.86
CA SER A 213 -3.86 7.82 -6.57
C SER A 213 -4.41 8.32 -7.91
N ALA A 214 -5.15 7.48 -8.65
CA ALA A 214 -5.74 7.88 -9.92
C ALA A 214 -6.85 8.91 -9.71
N LEU A 215 -7.69 8.74 -8.68
CA LEU A 215 -8.78 9.65 -8.38
C LEU A 215 -8.27 11.01 -7.91
N ASP A 216 -7.26 11.05 -7.03
CA ASP A 216 -6.65 12.29 -6.53
C ASP A 216 -5.97 13.08 -7.65
N ILE A 217 -5.15 12.41 -8.46
CA ILE A 217 -4.46 13.06 -9.58
C ILE A 217 -5.47 13.56 -10.61
N ALA A 218 -6.51 12.78 -10.93
CA ALA A 218 -7.55 13.22 -11.84
C ALA A 218 -8.31 14.46 -11.32
N MET A 219 -8.54 14.54 -10.01
CA MET A 219 -9.11 15.75 -9.40
C MET A 219 -8.19 16.94 -9.54
N GLU A 220 -6.91 16.80 -9.23
CA GLU A 220 -5.94 17.89 -9.35
C GLU A 220 -5.84 18.40 -10.79
N CYS A 221 -5.75 17.49 -11.77
CA CYS A 221 -5.81 17.82 -13.18
C CYS A 221 -7.11 18.56 -13.55
N SER A 222 -8.27 18.12 -13.04
CA SER A 222 -9.55 18.77 -13.30
C SER A 222 -9.65 20.16 -12.70
N LEU A 223 -9.04 20.39 -11.54
CA LEU A 223 -8.99 21.69 -10.88
C LEU A 223 -8.06 22.65 -11.62
N ALA A 224 -6.93 22.15 -12.15
CA ALA A 224 -5.98 22.94 -12.90
C ALA A 224 -6.47 23.34 -14.29
N ASN A 225 -7.23 22.45 -14.96
CA ASN A 225 -7.51 22.57 -16.39
C ASN A 225 -9.00 22.74 -16.75
N GLY A 226 -9.92 22.43 -15.84
CA GLY A 226 -11.36 22.54 -16.06
C GLY A 226 -11.85 21.75 -17.29
N THR A 227 -12.85 22.29 -17.98
CA THR A 227 -13.44 21.69 -19.18
C THR A 227 -12.69 22.02 -20.47
N GLU A 228 -11.74 22.97 -20.43
CA GLU A 228 -10.95 23.37 -21.60
C GLU A 228 -9.94 22.28 -21.99
N HIS A 229 -9.27 21.68 -21.00
CA HIS A 229 -8.38 20.53 -21.18
C HIS A 229 -8.76 19.40 -20.20
N PRO A 230 -9.82 18.64 -20.50
CA PRO A 230 -10.36 17.67 -19.55
C PRO A 230 -9.39 16.51 -19.30
N CYS A 231 -9.38 16.01 -18.07
CA CYS A 231 -8.60 14.84 -17.67
C CYS A 231 -9.35 13.56 -18.03
N THR A 232 -8.74 12.66 -18.81
CA THR A 232 -9.30 11.34 -19.08
C THR A 232 -8.80 10.32 -18.07
N VAL A 233 -9.70 9.60 -17.41
CA VAL A 233 -9.37 8.50 -16.51
C VAL A 233 -9.66 7.18 -17.21
N LEU A 234 -8.60 6.45 -17.55
CA LEU A 234 -8.68 5.15 -18.20
C LEU A 234 -8.71 4.04 -17.14
N TYR A 235 -9.79 3.25 -17.12
CA TYR A 235 -10.00 2.23 -16.09
C TYR A 235 -10.44 0.88 -16.65
N ARG A 236 -10.11 -0.21 -15.95
CA ARG A 236 -10.47 -1.58 -16.35
C ARG A 236 -11.78 -2.06 -15.72
N LYS A 237 -11.99 -1.72 -14.46
CA LYS A 237 -13.08 -2.24 -13.62
C LYS A 237 -13.67 -1.10 -12.80
N GLU A 238 -14.99 -1.09 -12.67
CA GLU A 238 -15.70 -0.23 -11.73
C GLU A 238 -15.44 -0.72 -10.30
N HIS A 239 -15.33 0.22 -9.36
CA HIS A 239 -15.13 -0.06 -7.93
C HIS A 239 -16.18 0.65 -7.09
N TRP A 240 -16.53 0.05 -5.96
CA TRP A 240 -17.38 0.69 -4.95
C TRP A 240 -16.56 1.67 -4.10
N ASN A 241 -16.13 2.76 -4.73
CA ASN A 241 -15.43 3.85 -4.02
C ASN A 241 -16.41 4.55 -3.07
N VAL A 242 -16.02 4.72 -1.82
CA VAL A 242 -16.89 5.23 -0.75
C VAL A 242 -16.86 6.77 -0.72
N PRO A 243 -18.01 7.47 -0.74
CA PRO A 243 -18.06 8.93 -0.60
C PRO A 243 -17.77 9.41 0.82
N ASP A 244 -18.06 8.57 1.80
CA ASP A 244 -17.96 8.82 3.22
C ASP A 244 -18.04 7.48 3.98
N TYR A 245 -17.78 7.51 5.28
CA TYR A 245 -17.91 6.36 6.18
C TYR A 245 -19.27 6.32 6.91
N LEU A 246 -20.31 6.98 6.38
CA LEU A 246 -21.63 7.12 6.99
C LEU A 246 -22.75 6.73 6.00
N PRO A 247 -22.79 5.48 5.49
CA PRO A 247 -23.90 5.00 4.67
C PRO A 247 -25.25 5.25 5.35
N TRP A 248 -26.07 6.12 4.75
CA TRP A 248 -27.34 6.62 5.31
C TRP A 248 -27.25 7.08 6.78
N GLY A 249 -26.11 7.65 7.19
CA GLY A 249 -25.87 8.13 8.55
C GLY A 249 -25.41 7.05 9.55
N VAL A 250 -25.25 5.79 9.12
CA VAL A 250 -24.74 4.71 9.96
C VAL A 250 -23.24 4.55 9.75
N PRO A 251 -22.40 4.57 10.80
CA PRO A 251 -20.96 4.34 10.66
C PRO A 251 -20.64 3.01 9.96
N LEU A 252 -19.85 3.07 8.88
CA LEU A 252 -19.43 1.89 8.13
C LEU A 252 -18.68 0.89 9.04
N THR A 253 -17.98 1.40 10.05
CA THR A 253 -17.29 0.60 11.07
C THR A 253 -18.25 -0.27 11.88
N TYR A 254 -19.49 0.17 12.13
CA TYR A 254 -20.50 -0.63 12.83
C TYR A 254 -21.08 -1.76 11.98
N LEU A 255 -20.95 -1.66 10.66
CA LEU A 255 -21.39 -2.71 9.73
C LEU A 255 -20.29 -3.73 9.45
N TYR A 256 -19.02 -3.28 9.33
CA TYR A 256 -17.93 -4.11 8.83
C TYR A 256 -16.69 -4.21 9.73
N LEU A 257 -16.43 -3.23 10.60
CA LEU A 257 -15.17 -3.13 11.36
C LEU A 257 -15.40 -3.25 12.88
N ASN A 258 -16.02 -4.34 13.30
CA ASN A 258 -16.25 -4.65 14.72
C ASN A 258 -16.31 -6.16 14.99
N ARG A 259 -16.35 -6.55 16.26
CA ARG A 259 -16.33 -7.97 16.64
C ARG A 259 -17.55 -8.77 16.19
N PHE A 260 -18.70 -8.12 16.00
CA PHE A 260 -19.91 -8.79 15.53
C PHE A 260 -19.84 -9.06 14.02
N SER A 261 -19.35 -8.10 13.22
CA SER A 261 -19.19 -8.29 11.78
C SER A 261 -18.25 -9.44 11.44
N GLU A 262 -17.27 -9.70 12.31
CA GLU A 262 -16.38 -10.86 12.23
C GLU A 262 -17.07 -12.22 12.36
N LEU A 263 -18.30 -12.29 12.87
CA LEU A 263 -19.12 -13.51 12.93
C LEU A 263 -19.89 -13.77 11.63
N LEU A 264 -19.97 -12.77 10.75
CA LEU A 264 -20.70 -12.84 9.48
C LEU A 264 -19.88 -13.51 8.36
N VAL A 265 -18.57 -13.68 8.56
CA VAL A 265 -17.62 -14.05 7.51
C VAL A 265 -17.01 -15.42 7.81
N HIS A 266 -17.01 -16.29 6.80
CA HIS A 266 -16.33 -17.58 6.85
C HIS A 266 -14.81 -17.39 6.91
N LYS A 267 -14.14 -18.12 7.80
CA LYS A 267 -12.69 -18.03 8.01
C LYS A 267 -12.00 -19.36 7.68
N PRO A 268 -10.77 -19.34 7.14
CA PRO A 268 -9.99 -20.55 6.96
C PRO A 268 -9.80 -21.28 8.29
N GLY A 269 -10.11 -22.59 8.32
CA GLY A 269 -9.94 -23.43 9.50
C GLY A 269 -10.98 -23.19 10.62
N GLU A 270 -12.09 -22.51 10.33
CA GLU A 270 -13.15 -22.31 11.32
C GLU A 270 -13.83 -23.63 11.73
N GLY A 271 -14.24 -23.72 13.00
CA GLY A 271 -14.98 -24.86 13.51
C GLY A 271 -16.45 -24.87 13.05
N PHE A 272 -17.11 -26.02 13.19
CA PHE A 272 -18.50 -26.23 12.76
C PHE A 272 -19.46 -25.14 13.26
N LEU A 273 -19.38 -24.75 14.54
CA LEU A 273 -20.27 -23.74 15.13
C LEU A 273 -20.11 -22.36 14.49
N LEU A 274 -18.87 -21.94 14.21
CA LEU A 274 -18.59 -20.66 13.56
C LEU A 274 -19.06 -20.69 12.10
N SER A 275 -18.85 -21.80 11.41
CA SER A 275 -19.32 -21.97 10.04
C SER A 275 -20.84 -21.94 9.93
N LEU A 276 -21.54 -22.63 10.85
CA LEU A 276 -22.99 -22.59 10.95
C LEU A 276 -23.48 -21.16 11.23
N LEU A 277 -22.85 -20.45 12.17
CA LEU A 277 -23.21 -19.08 12.50
C LEU A 277 -23.02 -18.12 11.31
N ALA A 278 -21.88 -18.17 10.64
CA ALA A 278 -21.62 -17.34 9.44
C ALA A 278 -22.61 -17.64 8.31
N THR A 279 -22.99 -18.92 8.14
CA THR A 279 -24.01 -19.33 7.17
C THR A 279 -25.38 -18.75 7.52
N LEU A 280 -25.82 -18.90 8.78
CA LEU A 280 -27.10 -18.38 9.27
C LEU A 280 -27.18 -16.86 9.19
N LEU A 281 -26.06 -16.17 9.43
CA LEU A 281 -25.97 -14.72 9.36
C LEU A 281 -25.69 -14.17 7.95
N SER A 282 -25.56 -15.03 6.94
CA SER A 282 -25.33 -14.61 5.56
C SER A 282 -26.39 -13.64 4.99
N PRO A 283 -27.69 -13.71 5.35
CA PRO A 283 -28.67 -12.71 4.92
C PRO A 283 -28.41 -11.31 5.52
N VAL A 284 -27.92 -11.25 6.76
CA VAL A 284 -27.55 -9.98 7.42
C VAL A 284 -26.36 -9.34 6.70
N ARG A 285 -25.34 -10.15 6.39
CA ARG A 285 -24.18 -9.73 5.60
C ARG A 285 -24.57 -9.19 4.22
N TRP A 286 -25.49 -9.88 3.55
CA TRP A 286 -26.04 -9.44 2.27
C TRP A 286 -26.80 -8.12 2.42
N ALA A 287 -27.63 -7.98 3.47
CA ALA A 287 -28.38 -6.76 3.75
C ALA A 287 -27.44 -5.56 3.99
N PHE A 288 -26.37 -5.74 4.77
CA PHE A 288 -25.34 -4.70 4.94
C PHE A 288 -24.72 -4.30 3.59
N SER A 289 -24.39 -5.26 2.73
CA SER A 289 -23.85 -4.97 1.40
C SER A 289 -24.81 -4.13 0.59
N LYS A 290 -26.09 -4.52 0.51
CA LYS A 290 -27.10 -3.77 -0.27
C LYS A 290 -27.42 -2.41 0.31
N PHE A 291 -27.40 -2.27 1.63
CA PHE A 291 -27.57 -0.99 2.30
C PHE A 291 -26.47 0.00 1.90
N VAL A 292 -25.20 -0.43 1.96
CA VAL A 292 -24.06 0.41 1.55
C VAL A 292 -24.05 0.66 0.04
N GLU A 293 -24.29 -0.36 -0.79
CA GLU A 293 -24.40 -0.21 -2.25
C GLU A 293 -25.45 0.82 -2.63
N SER A 294 -26.61 0.82 -1.96
CA SER A 294 -27.69 1.79 -2.19
C SER A 294 -27.24 3.22 -1.87
N HIS A 295 -26.55 3.43 -0.74
CA HIS A 295 -26.00 4.74 -0.37
C HIS A 295 -25.01 5.24 -1.43
N ILE A 296 -24.00 4.43 -1.76
CA ILE A 296 -22.95 4.81 -2.71
C ILE A 296 -23.57 5.10 -4.09
N LYS A 297 -24.44 4.21 -4.58
CA LYS A 297 -25.10 4.34 -5.88
C LYS A 297 -25.90 5.64 -5.97
N ASN A 298 -26.62 6.01 -4.91
CA ASN A 298 -27.44 7.22 -4.88
C ASN A 298 -26.58 8.47 -4.70
N LYS A 299 -25.71 8.51 -3.69
CA LYS A 299 -24.89 9.67 -3.35
C LYS A 299 -23.93 10.06 -4.48
N LEU A 300 -23.32 9.07 -5.13
CA LEU A 300 -22.39 9.30 -6.26
C LEU A 300 -23.07 9.24 -7.64
N ARG A 301 -24.38 8.98 -7.68
CA ARG A 301 -25.17 8.91 -8.92
C ARG A 301 -24.57 7.93 -9.94
N LEU A 302 -23.99 6.82 -9.47
CA LEU A 302 -23.17 5.90 -10.28
C LEU A 302 -23.89 5.37 -11.53
N ALA A 303 -25.21 5.16 -11.45
CA ALA A 303 -26.01 4.68 -12.58
C ALA A 303 -25.97 5.65 -13.78
N LYS A 304 -25.94 6.96 -13.52
CA LYS A 304 -25.87 7.99 -14.56
C LYS A 304 -24.58 7.86 -15.39
N PHE A 305 -23.48 7.49 -14.75
CA PHE A 305 -22.16 7.41 -15.37
C PHE A 305 -21.79 5.98 -15.82
N GLY A 306 -22.70 5.01 -15.70
CA GLY A 306 -22.40 3.61 -16.00
C GLY A 306 -21.38 3.00 -15.03
N MET A 307 -21.23 3.55 -13.83
CA MET A 307 -20.18 3.21 -12.86
C MET A 307 -20.65 2.26 -11.74
N VAL A 308 -21.82 1.62 -11.90
CA VAL A 308 -22.31 0.64 -10.92
C VAL A 308 -21.49 -0.66 -11.09
N PRO A 309 -20.69 -1.07 -10.09
CA PRO A 309 -19.91 -2.29 -10.19
C PRO A 309 -20.79 -3.54 -10.27
N LYS A 310 -20.29 -4.56 -10.97
CA LYS A 310 -21.01 -5.84 -11.15
C LYS A 310 -20.92 -6.76 -9.93
N HIS A 311 -19.87 -6.63 -9.12
CA HIS A 311 -19.69 -7.39 -7.88
C HIS A 311 -20.34 -6.65 -6.69
N SER A 312 -20.53 -7.35 -5.59
CA SER A 312 -21.11 -6.76 -4.36
C SER A 312 -20.12 -5.88 -3.61
N PHE A 313 -20.62 -4.94 -2.81
CA PHE A 313 -19.78 -4.16 -1.89
C PHE A 313 -19.06 -5.08 -0.90
N HIS A 314 -19.71 -6.17 -0.44
CA HIS A 314 -19.06 -7.17 0.40
C HIS A 314 -17.82 -7.80 -0.24
N THR A 315 -17.85 -8.06 -1.55
CA THR A 315 -16.67 -8.56 -2.28
C THR A 315 -15.57 -7.50 -2.32
N GLU A 316 -15.92 -6.24 -2.52
CA GLU A 316 -14.95 -5.12 -2.56
C GLU A 316 -14.25 -4.93 -1.21
N ILE A 317 -15.00 -4.83 -0.12
CA ILE A 317 -14.46 -4.58 1.22
C ILE A 317 -13.59 -5.74 1.72
N ASN A 318 -13.97 -6.98 1.44
CA ASN A 318 -13.16 -8.16 1.80
C ASN A 318 -11.89 -8.29 0.95
N SER A 319 -11.88 -7.69 -0.24
CA SER A 319 -10.71 -7.70 -1.12
C SER A 319 -9.76 -6.54 -0.79
N CYS A 320 -10.09 -5.71 0.19
CA CYS A 320 -9.36 -4.49 0.55
C CYS A 320 -9.14 -3.53 -0.63
N LEU A 321 -10.12 -3.47 -1.55
CA LEU A 321 -10.07 -2.61 -2.74
C LEU A 321 -10.94 -1.36 -2.59
N ILE A 322 -11.55 -1.15 -1.42
CA ILE A 322 -12.30 0.07 -1.14
C ILE A 322 -11.33 1.26 -1.09
N SER A 323 -11.74 2.37 -1.70
CA SER A 323 -11.05 3.65 -1.59
C SER A 323 -12.05 4.78 -1.39
N THR A 324 -11.64 5.84 -0.70
CA THR A 324 -12.48 7.04 -0.60
C THR A 324 -12.39 7.81 -1.90
N VAL A 325 -13.54 8.15 -2.49
CA VAL A 325 -13.55 9.05 -3.63
C VAL A 325 -13.35 10.50 -3.15
N PRO A 326 -12.55 11.31 -3.85
CA PRO A 326 -12.47 12.74 -3.56
C PRO A 326 -13.83 13.42 -3.60
N GLU A 327 -13.99 14.45 -2.78
CA GLU A 327 -15.23 15.24 -2.75
C GLU A 327 -15.48 15.85 -4.14
N LYS A 328 -16.75 15.84 -4.59
CA LYS A 328 -17.19 16.38 -5.89
C LYS A 328 -16.57 15.72 -7.12
N PHE A 329 -15.92 14.57 -6.99
CA PHE A 329 -15.35 13.85 -8.14
C PHE A 329 -16.37 13.61 -9.26
N TYR A 330 -17.55 13.08 -8.92
CA TYR A 330 -18.58 12.81 -9.92
C TYR A 330 -19.29 14.08 -10.43
N ASP A 331 -19.20 15.19 -9.71
CA ASP A 331 -19.65 16.49 -10.20
C ASP A 331 -18.69 16.97 -11.30
N LYS A 332 -17.38 16.77 -11.13
CA LYS A 332 -16.36 17.03 -12.17
C LYS A 332 -16.50 16.14 -13.39
N VAL A 333 -16.99 14.91 -13.21
CA VAL A 333 -17.37 14.01 -14.31
C VAL A 333 -18.62 14.52 -15.03
N GLU A 334 -19.62 14.99 -14.31
CA GLU A 334 -20.84 15.57 -14.89
C GLU A 334 -20.58 16.86 -15.67
N GLU A 335 -19.70 17.71 -15.14
CA GLU A 335 -19.25 18.96 -15.78
C GLU A 335 -18.43 18.71 -17.05
N GLY A 336 -17.86 17.50 -17.23
CA GLY A 336 -17.02 17.12 -18.37
C GLY A 336 -15.55 17.48 -18.21
N SER A 337 -15.11 17.93 -17.02
CA SER A 337 -13.69 18.15 -16.70
C SER A 337 -12.94 16.85 -16.41
N ILE A 338 -13.66 15.78 -16.06
CA ILE A 338 -13.13 14.41 -15.94
C ILE A 338 -13.92 13.48 -16.86
N ASN A 339 -13.22 12.82 -17.78
CA ASN A 339 -13.81 11.84 -18.70
C ASN A 339 -13.46 10.43 -18.27
N LEU A 340 -14.45 9.62 -17.90
CA LEU A 340 -14.24 8.22 -17.54
C LEU A 340 -14.26 7.34 -18.79
N LYS A 341 -13.16 6.62 -19.04
CA LYS A 341 -13.05 5.70 -20.18
C LYS A 341 -12.75 4.27 -19.73
N LYS A 342 -13.68 3.36 -19.96
CA LYS A 342 -13.46 1.95 -19.69
C LYS A 342 -12.64 1.31 -20.81
N SER A 343 -11.54 0.64 -20.46
CA SER A 343 -10.79 -0.21 -21.37
C SER A 343 -10.07 -1.34 -20.67
N LYS A 344 -9.97 -2.51 -21.31
CA LYS A 344 -9.18 -3.64 -20.79
C LYS A 344 -7.68 -3.49 -21.07
N SER A 345 -7.34 -2.82 -22.17
CA SER A 345 -5.97 -2.61 -22.65
C SER A 345 -5.89 -1.29 -23.38
N PHE A 346 -4.68 -0.75 -23.48
CA PHE A 346 -4.40 0.44 -24.24
C PHE A 346 -3.01 0.32 -24.84
N GLY A 347 -2.76 1.14 -25.85
CA GLY A 347 -1.43 1.33 -26.41
C GLY A 347 -1.20 2.82 -26.64
N PHE A 348 -0.10 3.13 -27.29
CA PHE A 348 0.29 4.49 -27.62
C PHE A 348 0.39 4.67 -29.13
N CYS A 349 0.18 5.90 -29.56
CA CYS A 349 0.57 6.39 -30.87
C CYS A 349 1.25 7.76 -30.70
N LYS A 350 1.70 8.35 -31.82
CA LYS A 350 2.41 9.63 -31.79
C LYS A 350 1.62 10.76 -31.10
N GLU A 351 0.30 10.79 -31.30
CA GLU A 351 -0.57 11.87 -30.81
C GLU A 351 -1.29 11.56 -29.48
N GLY A 352 -1.14 10.36 -28.92
CA GLY A 352 -1.85 10.01 -27.69
C GLY A 352 -2.02 8.52 -27.41
N VAL A 353 -3.14 8.20 -26.76
CA VAL A 353 -3.44 6.86 -26.25
C VAL A 353 -4.45 6.14 -27.15
N LEU A 354 -4.10 4.94 -27.61
CA LEU A 354 -5.00 4.05 -28.34
C LEU A 354 -5.83 3.23 -27.35
N VAL A 355 -7.15 3.31 -27.47
CA VAL A 355 -8.09 2.56 -26.64
C VAL A 355 -8.86 1.57 -27.50
N ASN A 356 -8.90 0.30 -27.08
CA ASN A 356 -9.60 -0.74 -27.83
C ASN A 356 -11.09 -0.42 -27.98
N GLY A 357 -11.56 -0.42 -29.22
CA GLY A 357 -12.96 -0.09 -29.58
C GLY A 357 -13.18 1.35 -30.01
N GLU A 358 -12.17 2.22 -29.90
CA GLU A 358 -12.24 3.60 -30.40
C GLU A 358 -11.70 3.72 -31.83
N ALA A 359 -12.37 4.53 -32.64
CA ALA A 359 -11.94 4.80 -34.01
C ALA A 359 -10.76 5.78 -34.10
N GLN A 360 -10.55 6.60 -33.06
CA GLN A 360 -9.52 7.64 -32.99
C GLN A 360 -8.76 7.54 -31.67
N PRO A 361 -7.45 7.85 -31.66
CA PRO A 361 -6.69 7.93 -30.41
C PRO A 361 -7.23 9.04 -29.51
N LEU A 362 -7.13 8.83 -28.20
CA LEU A 362 -7.31 9.89 -27.22
C LEU A 362 -6.12 10.83 -27.33
N LYS A 363 -6.33 12.05 -27.82
CA LYS A 363 -5.30 13.09 -27.82
C LYS A 363 -4.83 13.33 -26.39
N THR A 364 -3.53 13.30 -26.17
CA THR A 364 -2.94 13.37 -24.84
C THR A 364 -1.55 13.95 -24.94
N ASP A 365 -1.22 14.88 -24.04
CA ASP A 365 0.12 15.47 -23.91
C ASP A 365 0.92 14.77 -22.79
N LEU A 366 0.21 14.27 -21.77
CA LEU A 366 0.79 13.64 -20.59
C LEU A 366 -0.03 12.41 -20.17
N VAL A 367 0.64 11.28 -20.01
CA VAL A 367 0.07 10.07 -19.42
C VAL A 367 0.65 9.86 -18.03
N ILE A 368 -0.24 9.75 -17.03
CA ILE A 368 0.12 9.41 -15.65
C ILE A 368 -0.36 7.99 -15.35
N LEU A 369 0.59 7.09 -15.17
CA LEU A 369 0.33 5.69 -14.81
C LEU A 369 0.11 5.60 -13.30
N ALA A 370 -1.15 5.49 -12.88
CA ALA A 370 -1.56 5.21 -11.51
C ALA A 370 -1.85 3.71 -11.34
N THR A 371 -0.87 2.89 -11.77
CA THR A 371 -1.00 1.44 -11.96
C THR A 371 -0.49 0.60 -10.79
N GLY A 372 -0.14 1.25 -9.68
CA GLY A 372 0.28 0.61 -8.43
C GLY A 372 1.78 0.33 -8.37
N PHE A 373 2.18 -0.60 -7.50
CA PHE A 373 3.58 -0.87 -7.17
C PHE A 373 3.85 -2.38 -7.09
N GLN A 374 5.10 -2.76 -7.29
CA GLN A 374 5.59 -4.14 -7.15
C GLN A 374 6.30 -4.30 -5.79
N GLY A 375 5.53 -4.14 -4.71
CA GLY A 375 6.06 -4.20 -3.34
C GLY A 375 6.61 -5.58 -2.94
N ASP A 376 6.08 -6.64 -3.53
CA ASP A 376 6.56 -8.02 -3.44
C ASP A 376 7.97 -8.18 -4.03
N LYS A 377 8.21 -7.61 -5.21
CA LYS A 377 9.55 -7.58 -5.83
C LYS A 377 10.56 -6.85 -4.95
N LYS A 378 10.15 -5.73 -4.34
CA LYS A 378 10.98 -4.97 -3.38
C LYS A 378 11.36 -5.81 -2.16
N LEU A 379 10.38 -6.52 -1.59
CA LEU A 379 10.61 -7.43 -0.45
C LEU A 379 11.49 -8.62 -0.82
N ARG A 380 11.38 -9.14 -2.05
CA ARG A 380 12.19 -10.25 -2.53
C ARG A 380 13.62 -9.83 -2.75
N ASP A 381 13.83 -8.77 -3.52
CA ASP A 381 15.14 -8.43 -4.09
C ASP A 381 16.11 -7.86 -3.04
N ILE A 382 15.63 -7.58 -1.81
CA ILE A 382 16.49 -7.19 -0.68
C ILE A 382 17.33 -8.37 -0.13
N PHE A 383 16.90 -9.62 -0.33
CA PHE A 383 17.67 -10.79 0.12
C PHE A 383 18.67 -11.23 -0.95
N VAL A 384 19.85 -11.69 -0.54
CA VAL A 384 20.85 -12.23 -1.48
C VAL A 384 20.51 -13.67 -1.87
N SER A 385 20.26 -14.54 -0.89
CA SER A 385 20.03 -15.98 -1.12
C SER A 385 18.69 -16.23 -1.86
N PRO A 386 18.71 -17.04 -2.94
CA PRO A 386 17.48 -17.45 -3.64
C PRO A 386 16.45 -18.11 -2.72
N THR A 387 16.91 -18.89 -1.75
CA THR A 387 16.03 -19.57 -0.79
C THR A 387 15.26 -18.58 0.07
N PHE A 388 15.90 -17.53 0.57
CA PHE A 388 15.18 -16.48 1.33
C PHE A 388 14.28 -15.62 0.46
N LYS A 389 14.63 -15.40 -0.81
CA LYS A 389 13.74 -14.75 -1.79
C LYS A 389 12.45 -15.54 -1.94
N ASP A 390 12.55 -16.84 -2.14
CA ASP A 390 11.42 -17.75 -2.30
C ASP A 390 10.61 -17.87 -1.02
N TYR A 391 11.25 -17.83 0.14
CA TYR A 391 10.54 -17.77 1.41
C TYR A 391 9.77 -16.45 1.49
N ILE A 392 10.42 -15.31 1.44
CA ILE A 392 9.74 -14.04 1.77
C ILE A 392 8.69 -13.64 0.73
N ALA A 393 8.89 -13.91 -0.56
CA ALA A 393 7.99 -13.45 -1.61
C ALA A 393 7.16 -14.58 -2.26
N GLY A 394 7.58 -15.84 -2.13
CA GLY A 394 6.96 -16.94 -2.89
C GLY A 394 7.23 -16.85 -4.39
N SER A 395 6.46 -17.60 -5.18
CA SER A 395 6.47 -17.46 -6.65
C SER A 395 5.77 -16.16 -7.06
N LEU A 396 6.20 -15.57 -8.18
CA LEU A 396 5.62 -14.33 -8.76
C LEU A 396 4.10 -14.39 -8.97
N ASP A 397 3.53 -15.58 -9.17
CA ASP A 397 2.10 -15.77 -9.43
C ASP A 397 1.27 -16.15 -8.19
N ALA A 398 1.89 -16.18 -6.99
CA ALA A 398 1.23 -16.60 -5.76
C ALA A 398 1.15 -15.48 -4.72
N THR A 399 0.22 -15.61 -3.77
CA THR A 399 0.19 -14.73 -2.60
C THR A 399 1.46 -14.92 -1.79
N VAL A 400 2.07 -13.80 -1.38
CA VAL A 400 3.26 -13.77 -0.52
C VAL A 400 3.05 -14.70 0.68
N PRO A 401 3.87 -15.75 0.85
CA PRO A 401 3.52 -16.88 1.70
C PRO A 401 3.91 -16.62 3.17
N LEU A 402 3.67 -15.42 3.69
CA LEU A 402 4.03 -15.06 5.06
C LEU A 402 3.03 -15.62 6.07
N TYR A 403 3.52 -16.28 7.12
CA TYR A 403 2.71 -16.66 8.27
C TYR A 403 2.16 -15.41 8.96
N ARG A 404 0.82 -15.31 9.00
CA ARG A 404 0.08 -14.13 9.50
C ARG A 404 0.52 -12.80 8.87
N VAL A 405 1.05 -12.83 7.64
CA VAL A 405 1.57 -11.62 6.97
C VAL A 405 2.77 -10.99 7.71
N ILE A 406 3.38 -11.73 8.66
CA ILE A 406 4.42 -11.20 9.58
C ILE A 406 5.73 -12.00 9.53
N ALA A 407 5.70 -13.31 9.32
CA ALA A 407 6.91 -14.15 9.33
C ALA A 407 7.04 -14.94 8.03
N GLY A 408 8.27 -15.27 7.62
CA GLY A 408 8.51 -16.09 6.42
C GLY A 408 7.73 -17.43 6.41
N PRO A 409 7.38 -17.99 5.24
CA PRO A 409 6.65 -19.24 5.09
C PRO A 409 7.29 -20.41 5.79
N VAL A 410 6.38 -21.33 6.12
CA VAL A 410 6.66 -22.70 6.51
C VAL A 410 6.07 -23.57 5.41
N ARG A 411 6.90 -24.35 4.69
CA ARG A 411 6.37 -25.34 3.74
C ARG A 411 5.61 -26.41 4.55
N GLY A 412 4.29 -26.55 4.34
CA GLY A 412 3.52 -27.71 4.82
C GLY A 412 2.45 -27.51 5.91
N GLY A 413 2.03 -26.28 6.25
CA GLY A 413 0.82 -26.08 7.09
C GLY A 413 0.91 -26.51 8.56
N ILE A 414 2.11 -26.79 9.07
CA ILE A 414 2.39 -27.11 10.49
C ILE A 414 3.02 -25.86 11.15
N PRO A 415 2.71 -25.55 12.43
CA PRO A 415 3.35 -24.46 13.17
C PRO A 415 4.88 -24.57 13.12
N PRO A 416 5.58 -23.44 13.24
CA PRO A 416 6.91 -23.24 12.70
C PRO A 416 7.91 -24.27 13.25
N ARG A 417 8.79 -24.79 12.39
CA ARG A 417 9.84 -25.74 12.76
C ARG A 417 11.20 -25.50 12.10
N THR A 418 11.31 -24.60 11.10
CA THR A 418 12.52 -24.54 10.25
C THR A 418 12.99 -23.16 9.79
N THR A 419 12.35 -22.03 10.15
CA THR A 419 12.77 -20.71 9.64
C THR A 419 13.79 -20.01 10.57
N PRO A 420 14.90 -19.47 10.04
CA PRO A 420 15.78 -18.58 10.79
C PRO A 420 15.13 -17.22 11.03
N ARG A 421 15.77 -16.44 11.90
CA ARG A 421 15.26 -15.30 12.69
C ARG A 421 14.84 -14.06 11.87
N THR A 422 13.89 -14.18 10.95
CA THR A 422 13.37 -13.06 10.13
C THR A 422 11.90 -12.82 10.37
N PHE A 423 11.57 -11.56 10.68
CA PHE A 423 10.19 -11.08 10.74
C PHE A 423 10.01 -10.02 9.65
N ALA A 424 9.02 -10.19 8.79
CA ALA A 424 8.57 -9.18 7.87
C ALA A 424 7.32 -8.53 8.45
N VAL A 425 7.45 -7.45 9.23
CA VAL A 425 6.26 -6.76 9.78
C VAL A 425 5.64 -5.90 8.69
N GLN A 426 4.57 -6.43 8.09
CA GLN A 426 3.77 -5.69 7.14
C GLN A 426 2.61 -5.00 7.87
N ALA A 427 2.69 -3.68 8.00
CA ALA A 427 1.52 -2.88 8.33
C ALA A 427 0.86 -2.46 7.01
N ASP A 428 -0.20 -3.17 6.63
CA ASP A 428 -1.17 -2.67 5.65
C ASP A 428 -2.07 -1.67 6.39
N LEU A 429 -1.52 -0.50 6.71
CA LEU A 429 -2.35 0.61 7.12
C LEU A 429 -2.96 1.18 5.85
N TRP A 430 -4.29 1.27 5.83
CA TRP A 430 -5.11 1.93 4.82
C TRP A 430 -4.65 3.39 4.64
N ALA A 431 -3.59 3.58 3.88
CA ALA A 431 -3.11 4.88 3.43
C ALA A 431 -3.87 5.24 2.16
#